data_AF-A0A4U3FCS3-F1
#
_entry.id   AF-A0A4U3FCS3-F1
#
_cell.length_a   1.000
_cell.length_b   1.000
_cell.length_c   1.000
_cell.angle_alpha   90.00
_cell.angle_beta   90.00
_cell.angle_gamma   90.00
#
_symmetry.space_group_name_H-M   'P 1'
#
loop_
_entity.id
_entity.type
_entity.pdbx_description
1 polymer ?
#
loop_
_entity_poly.entity_id
_entity_poly.type
_entity_poly.pdbx_seq_one_letter_code
_entity_poly.pdbx_strand_id
1 'polypeptide(L)'
;MTFNELSTFFDSSPVSVLIYVIVLFSIIQGIRHGAVRSAGRLFSWAGRTLLTVLALVLAAPFALWASPHVQAWAQSVSSVTPEGELKWWTEMYYSAIYLISEFSLLRFIVLFVLSYVVASIAFSLLTVLLLPEKWRRGTIVVNEKRSSWINRLAGGGIGLLNGAIRSVIVILILFIVVSLYPSTTVTAYVEGSSLYQKSVSTVIKPLTGSFVADTLPVFTSAVEKELTGIFQRKYDVVDRSIPSDIEDAAAAIVAKGTSTESKARLLYEWVGSRVTYDYSKVENYEQRGIWHEQNPEETFATRKGVCIDYARLYAVMARSQGIDVRVVTGLGYNGQGGYGPHAWNQVYLPDSEQWVPLDPTWASAGDWFNPPKFAETHIEQSVL
;
A
#
# COMPACT_ATOMS: atom_id res chain seq x y z
N MET A 1 26.53 33.02 16.87
CA MET A 1 25.39 32.34 17.50
C MET A 1 24.84 33.26 18.56
N THR A 2 23.66 33.83 18.36
CA THR A 2 23.02 34.72 19.36
C THR A 2 22.31 33.89 20.44
N PHE A 3 22.06 34.46 21.62
CA PHE A 3 21.42 33.74 22.75
C PHE A 3 20.04 33.14 22.39
N ASN A 4 19.31 33.75 21.45
CA ASN A 4 18.04 33.23 20.93
C ASN A 4 18.20 32.04 19.96
N GLU A 5 19.36 31.88 19.32
CA GLU A 5 19.66 30.71 18.48
C GLU A 5 20.02 29.48 19.32
N LEU A 6 20.48 29.68 20.56
CA LEU A 6 20.78 28.60 21.50
C LEU A 6 19.51 28.06 22.17
N SER A 7 18.56 28.92 22.55
CA SER A 7 17.27 28.49 23.14
C SER A 7 16.39 27.71 22.16
N THR A 8 16.43 28.06 20.88
CA THR A 8 15.77 27.29 19.81
C THR A 8 16.47 25.97 19.49
N PHE A 9 17.77 25.86 19.78
CA PHE A 9 18.55 24.62 19.59
C PHE A 9 18.33 23.60 20.71
N PHE A 10 17.74 24.00 21.84
CA PHE A 10 17.43 23.17 23.01
C PHE A 10 15.92 23.15 23.27
N ASP A 11 15.15 22.81 22.24
CA ASP A 11 13.72 22.60 22.39
C ASP A 11 13.45 21.26 23.11
N SER A 12 12.44 21.23 23.97
CA SER A 12 12.05 20.04 24.76
C SER A 12 11.20 19.05 23.98
N SER A 13 11.05 19.26 22.67
CA SER A 13 10.27 18.36 21.80
C SER A 13 10.79 16.91 21.88
N PRO A 14 9.91 15.90 21.85
CA PRO A 14 10.31 14.49 21.98
C PRO A 14 11.37 14.06 20.98
N VAL A 15 11.32 14.59 19.75
CA VAL A 15 12.31 14.34 18.71
C VAL A 15 13.66 14.96 19.08
N SER A 16 13.70 16.18 19.59
CA SER A 16 14.94 16.82 20.03
C SER A 16 15.59 16.06 21.19
N VAL A 17 14.78 15.64 22.18
CA VAL A 17 15.23 14.79 23.29
C VAL A 17 15.84 13.49 22.79
N LEU A 18 15.18 12.80 21.86
CA LEU A 18 15.70 11.57 21.25
C LEU A 18 17.06 11.80 20.58
N ILE A 19 17.21 12.88 19.81
CA ILE A 19 18.47 13.24 19.15
C ILE A 19 19.57 13.55 20.17
N TYR A 20 19.28 14.31 21.23
CA TYR A 20 20.27 14.59 22.27
C TYR A 20 20.72 13.32 22.99
N VAL A 21 19.80 12.40 23.29
CA VAL A 21 20.12 11.11 23.91
C VAL A 21 21.05 10.29 23.01
N ILE A 22 20.77 10.23 21.70
CA ILE A 22 21.61 9.53 20.73
C ILE A 22 23.02 10.14 20.68
N VAL A 23 23.12 11.46 20.64
CA VAL A 23 24.41 12.17 20.61
C VAL A 23 25.18 11.97 21.91
N LEU A 24 24.54 12.16 23.06
CA LEU A 24 25.15 12.00 24.39
C LEU A 24 25.63 10.58 24.62
N PHE A 25 24.79 9.59 24.29
CA PHE A 25 25.17 8.18 24.37
C PHE A 25 26.37 7.86 23.47
N SER A 26 26.40 8.42 22.26
CA SER A 26 27.51 8.20 21.32
C SER A 26 28.81 8.87 21.78
N ILE A 27 28.74 10.04 22.44
CA ILE A 27 29.88 10.70 23.09
C ILE A 27 30.40 9.85 24.26
N ILE A 28 29.53 9.40 25.16
CA ILE A 28 29.90 8.56 26.31
C ILE A 28 30.55 7.26 25.83
N GLN A 29 29.97 6.64 24.80
CA GLN A 29 30.52 5.47 24.16
C GLN A 29 31.92 5.77 23.57
N GLY A 30 32.09 6.90 22.88
CA GLY A 30 33.36 7.34 22.32
C GLY A 30 34.46 7.54 23.38
N ILE A 31 34.11 8.22 24.48
CA ILE A 31 35.02 8.47 25.62
C ILE A 31 35.46 7.15 26.27
N ARG A 32 34.52 6.22 26.47
CA ARG A 32 34.78 4.92 27.10
C ARG A 32 35.69 4.03 26.25
N HIS A 33 35.63 4.14 24.93
CA HIS A 33 36.36 3.26 24.02
C HIS A 33 37.69 3.85 23.49
N GLY A 34 37.91 5.16 23.60
CA GLY A 34 39.09 5.83 23.06
C GLY A 34 39.00 6.07 21.54
N ALA A 35 39.86 6.93 21.00
CA ALA A 35 39.75 7.43 19.63
C ALA A 35 39.89 6.33 18.58
N VAL A 36 40.92 5.49 18.69
CA VAL A 36 41.23 4.51 17.64
C VAL A 36 40.19 3.40 17.53
N ARG A 37 39.67 2.91 18.66
CA ARG A 37 38.61 1.89 18.68
C ARG A 37 37.26 2.47 18.24
N SER A 38 37.00 3.75 18.52
CA SER A 38 35.80 4.46 18.08
C SER A 38 35.82 4.74 16.57
N ALA A 39 37.00 5.11 16.02
CA ALA A 39 37.19 5.32 14.57
C ALA A 39 37.01 4.04 13.76
N GLY A 40 37.61 2.92 14.19
CA GLY A 40 37.48 1.63 13.51
C GLY A 40 36.04 1.12 13.47
N ARG A 41 35.27 1.30 14.55
CA ARG A 41 33.84 0.95 14.57
C ARG A 41 33.00 1.87 13.68
N LEU A 42 33.24 3.18 13.70
CA LEU A 42 32.55 4.15 12.84
C LEU A 42 32.70 3.76 11.37
N PHE A 43 33.93 3.50 10.93
CA PHE A 43 34.20 3.13 9.54
C PHE A 43 33.51 1.81 9.15
N SER A 44 33.59 0.78 10.00
CA SER A 44 32.95 -0.51 9.74
C SER A 44 31.42 -0.45 9.72
N TRP A 45 30.82 0.37 10.59
CA TRP A 45 29.37 0.55 10.66
C TRP A 45 28.86 1.41 9.50
N ALA A 46 29.49 2.56 9.24
CA ALA A 46 29.14 3.43 8.13
C ALA A 46 29.27 2.70 6.78
N GLY A 47 30.32 1.91 6.59
CA GLY A 47 30.50 1.09 5.40
C GLY A 47 29.40 0.04 5.22
N ARG A 48 29.00 -0.67 6.29
CA ARG A 48 27.89 -1.63 6.24
C ARG A 48 26.56 -0.96 5.94
N THR A 49 26.26 0.15 6.62
CA THR A 49 25.03 0.91 6.40
C THR A 49 24.95 1.43 4.96
N LEU A 50 26.06 1.96 4.42
CA LEU A 50 26.12 2.44 3.03
C LEU A 50 25.84 1.30 2.04
N LEU A 51 26.43 0.12 2.26
CA LEU A 51 26.21 -1.04 1.39
C LEU A 51 24.78 -1.58 1.50
N THR A 52 24.17 -1.56 2.69
CA THR A 52 22.75 -1.92 2.86
C THR A 52 21.84 -0.93 2.13
N VAL A 53 22.10 0.37 2.23
CA VAL A 53 21.36 1.39 1.48
C VAL A 53 21.54 1.20 -0.02
N LEU A 54 22.77 0.94 -0.48
CA LEU A 54 23.04 0.66 -1.88
C LEU A 54 22.31 -0.61 -2.36
N ALA A 55 22.25 -1.66 -1.55
CA ALA A 55 21.49 -2.88 -1.85
C ALA A 55 19.99 -2.59 -2.00
N LEU A 56 19.42 -1.81 -1.08
CA LEU A 56 18.00 -1.42 -1.14
C LEU A 56 17.69 -0.57 -2.38
N VAL A 57 18.55 0.40 -2.68
CA VAL A 57 18.39 1.30 -3.83
C VAL A 57 18.52 0.55 -5.15
N LEU A 58 19.39 -0.46 -5.25
CA LEU A 58 19.53 -1.28 -6.46
C LEU A 58 18.47 -2.37 -6.60
N ALA A 59 17.91 -2.86 -5.48
CA ALA A 59 16.89 -3.90 -5.47
C ALA A 59 15.58 -3.46 -6.13
N ALA A 60 15.14 -2.21 -5.89
CA ALA A 60 13.90 -1.67 -6.44
C ALA A 60 13.87 -1.58 -7.98
N PRO A 61 14.83 -0.91 -8.67
CA PRO A 61 14.83 -0.84 -10.12
C PRO A 61 15.00 -2.21 -10.77
N PHE A 62 15.78 -3.11 -10.16
CA PHE A 62 15.90 -4.49 -10.63
C PHE A 62 14.56 -5.24 -10.52
N ALA A 63 13.86 -5.11 -9.39
CA ALA A 63 12.55 -5.75 -9.21
C ALA A 63 11.51 -5.23 -10.22
N LEU A 64 11.51 -3.92 -10.50
CA LEU A 64 10.66 -3.32 -11.55
C LEU A 64 10.98 -3.87 -12.93
N TRP A 65 12.27 -3.97 -13.28
CA TRP A 65 12.72 -4.51 -14.57
C TRP A 65 12.42 -6.02 -14.70
N ALA A 66 12.63 -6.80 -13.65
CA ALA A 66 12.43 -8.24 -13.66
C ALA A 66 10.94 -8.64 -13.62
N SER A 67 10.08 -7.80 -13.03
CA SER A 67 8.65 -8.06 -12.88
C SER A 67 7.93 -8.49 -14.18
N PRO A 68 8.01 -7.76 -15.32
CA PRO A 68 7.36 -8.18 -16.57
C PRO A 68 7.91 -9.49 -17.14
N HIS A 69 9.22 -9.75 -16.98
CA HIS A 69 9.83 -11.00 -17.45
C HIS A 69 9.35 -12.20 -16.62
N VAL A 70 9.28 -12.03 -15.30
CA VAL A 70 8.79 -13.07 -14.38
C VAL A 70 7.29 -13.30 -14.56
N GLN A 71 6.51 -12.27 -14.91
CA GLN A 71 5.11 -12.43 -15.28
C GLN A 71 4.93 -13.32 -16.51
N ALA A 72 5.63 -13.01 -17.61
CA ALA A 72 5.52 -13.78 -18.85
C ALA A 72 5.94 -15.24 -18.64
N TRP A 73 6.98 -15.47 -17.84
CA TRP A 73 7.38 -16.82 -17.44
C TRP A 73 6.30 -17.50 -16.58
N ALA A 74 5.78 -16.85 -15.55
CA ALA A 74 4.77 -17.43 -14.66
C ALA A 74 3.50 -17.81 -15.42
N GLN A 75 3.05 -16.97 -16.37
CA GLN A 75 1.91 -17.25 -17.26
C GLN A 75 2.14 -18.47 -18.15
N SER A 76 3.37 -18.65 -18.66
CA SER A 76 3.72 -19.82 -19.46
C SER A 76 3.72 -21.13 -18.67
N VAL A 77 3.91 -21.06 -17.35
CA VAL A 77 3.91 -22.22 -16.46
C VAL A 77 2.50 -22.52 -15.94
N SER A 78 1.69 -21.50 -15.66
CA SER A 78 0.31 -21.67 -15.19
C SER A 78 -0.65 -22.17 -16.28
N SER A 79 -0.35 -21.91 -17.56
CA SER A 79 -1.17 -22.41 -18.68
C SER A 79 -1.05 -23.92 -18.92
N VAL A 80 -0.08 -24.59 -18.30
CA VAL A 80 0.18 -26.04 -18.43
C VAL A 80 -0.17 -26.78 -17.14
N THR A 81 -1.13 -26.28 -16.37
CA THR A 81 -1.52 -26.92 -15.10
C THR A 81 -2.09 -28.32 -15.38
N PRO A 82 -1.51 -29.39 -14.82
CA PRO A 82 -1.95 -30.76 -15.12
C PRO A 82 -3.36 -31.02 -14.56
N GLU A 83 -4.24 -31.60 -15.38
CA GLU A 83 -5.57 -32.05 -14.95
C GLU A 83 -5.46 -33.37 -14.15
N GLY A 84 -5.92 -33.38 -12.88
CA GLY A 84 -5.96 -34.57 -12.01
C GLY A 84 -5.73 -34.27 -10.53
N GLU A 85 -5.82 -35.30 -9.67
CA GLU A 85 -5.44 -35.19 -8.25
C GLU A 85 -3.94 -34.97 -8.13
N LEU A 86 -3.56 -33.73 -7.81
CA LEU A 86 -2.18 -33.34 -7.59
C LEU A 86 -1.80 -33.59 -6.13
N LYS A 87 -0.51 -33.85 -5.88
CA LYS A 87 0.01 -33.83 -4.52
C LYS A 87 -0.06 -32.39 -4.00
N TRP A 88 -0.40 -32.21 -2.74
CA TRP A 88 -0.58 -30.89 -2.12
C TRP A 88 0.60 -29.91 -2.34
N TRP A 89 1.85 -30.39 -2.37
CA TRP A 89 3.02 -29.54 -2.68
C TRP A 89 3.01 -29.02 -4.11
N THR A 90 2.52 -29.82 -5.05
CA THR A 90 2.39 -29.48 -6.46
C THR A 90 1.27 -28.46 -6.64
N GLU A 91 0.15 -28.64 -5.95
CA GLU A 91 -0.93 -27.63 -5.91
C GLU A 91 -0.46 -26.30 -5.33
N MET A 92 0.31 -26.33 -4.23
CA MET A 92 0.89 -25.12 -3.65
C MET A 92 1.86 -24.42 -4.60
N TYR A 93 2.68 -25.17 -5.35
CA TYR A 93 3.58 -24.62 -6.34
C TYR A 93 2.84 -23.89 -7.47
N TYR A 94 1.85 -24.54 -8.08
CA TYR A 94 1.06 -23.92 -9.15
C TYR A 94 0.21 -22.76 -8.65
N SER A 95 -0.34 -22.86 -7.43
CA SER A 95 -1.04 -21.76 -6.78
C SER A 95 -0.11 -20.57 -6.57
N ALA A 96 1.10 -20.78 -6.06
CA ALA A 96 2.08 -19.71 -5.87
C ALA A 96 2.51 -19.07 -7.20
N ILE A 97 2.69 -19.85 -8.26
CA ILE A 97 3.01 -19.34 -9.60
C ILE A 97 1.85 -18.53 -10.18
N TYR A 98 0.62 -19.01 -10.02
CA TYR A 98 -0.57 -18.27 -10.39
C TYR A 98 -0.62 -16.92 -9.66
N LEU A 99 -0.40 -16.91 -8.34
CA LEU A 99 -0.34 -15.66 -7.59
C LEU A 99 0.79 -14.72 -8.09
N ILE A 100 1.97 -15.25 -8.43
CA ILE A 100 3.07 -14.44 -8.98
C ILE A 100 2.77 -13.90 -10.38
N SER A 101 2.01 -14.65 -11.20
CA SER A 101 1.51 -14.20 -12.51
C SER A 101 0.55 -13.03 -12.37
N GLU A 102 -0.47 -13.20 -11.53
CA GLU A 102 -1.63 -12.31 -11.46
C GLU A 102 -1.37 -11.05 -10.60
N PHE A 103 -0.58 -11.16 -9.53
CA PHE A 103 -0.38 -10.08 -8.58
C PHE A 103 0.97 -9.37 -8.80
N SER A 104 0.91 -8.22 -9.49
CA SER A 104 2.08 -7.36 -9.78
C SER A 104 2.82 -6.91 -8.51
N LEU A 105 2.08 -6.55 -7.45
CA LEU A 105 2.65 -6.13 -6.17
C LEU A 105 3.34 -7.29 -5.43
N LEU A 106 2.70 -8.46 -5.36
CA LEU A 106 3.30 -9.64 -4.75
C LEU A 106 4.60 -10.01 -5.46
N ARG A 107 4.57 -10.03 -6.80
CA ARG A 107 5.75 -10.27 -7.63
C ARG A 107 6.83 -9.22 -7.38
N PHE A 108 6.49 -7.93 -7.33
CA PHE A 108 7.44 -6.87 -6.99
C PHE A 108 8.06 -7.06 -5.61
N ILE A 109 7.27 -7.33 -4.57
CA ILE A 109 7.76 -7.55 -3.20
C ILE A 109 8.70 -8.75 -3.15
N VAL A 110 8.30 -9.88 -3.74
CA VAL A 110 9.13 -11.09 -3.80
C VAL A 110 10.45 -10.80 -4.51
N LEU A 111 10.40 -10.16 -5.68
CA LEU A 111 11.61 -9.81 -6.44
C LEU A 111 12.49 -8.79 -5.74
N PHE A 112 11.90 -7.81 -5.06
CA PHE A 112 12.61 -6.81 -4.27
C PHE A 112 13.35 -7.45 -3.10
N VAL A 113 12.69 -8.34 -2.35
CA VAL A 113 13.31 -9.05 -1.23
C VAL A 113 14.43 -9.96 -1.72
N LEU A 114 14.19 -10.74 -2.79
CA LEU A 114 15.20 -11.64 -3.35
C LEU A 114 16.40 -10.86 -3.89
N SER A 115 16.19 -9.78 -4.65
CA SER A 115 17.26 -8.97 -5.21
C SER A 115 18.04 -8.23 -4.11
N TYR A 116 17.37 -7.75 -3.06
CA TYR A 116 18.02 -7.18 -1.89
C TYR A 116 18.92 -8.20 -1.19
N VAL A 117 18.46 -9.44 -0.99
CA VAL A 117 19.26 -10.51 -0.37
C VAL A 117 20.48 -10.82 -1.23
N VAL A 118 20.31 -10.98 -2.55
CA VAL A 118 21.42 -11.24 -3.48
C VAL A 118 22.43 -10.10 -3.48
N ALA A 119 21.97 -8.85 -3.59
CA ALA A 119 22.83 -7.66 -3.56
C ALA A 119 23.57 -7.55 -2.22
N SER A 120 22.90 -7.84 -1.09
CA SER A 120 23.49 -7.84 0.25
C SER A 120 24.58 -8.90 0.39
N ILE A 121 24.37 -10.10 -0.15
CA ILE A 121 25.37 -11.16 -0.17
C ILE A 121 26.54 -10.75 -1.08
N ALA A 122 26.28 -10.24 -2.27
CA ALA A 122 27.30 -9.79 -3.22
C ALA A 122 28.19 -8.70 -2.62
N PHE A 123 27.60 -7.68 -1.98
CA PHE A 123 28.36 -6.64 -1.30
C PHE A 123 29.12 -7.18 -0.09
N SER A 124 28.55 -8.12 0.66
CA SER A 124 29.27 -8.77 1.76
C SER A 124 30.50 -9.52 1.24
N LEU A 125 30.39 -10.26 0.14
CA LEU A 125 31.52 -10.94 -0.51
C LEU A 125 32.54 -9.94 -1.07
N LEU A 126 32.08 -8.84 -1.67
CA LEU A 126 32.93 -7.79 -2.20
C LEU A 126 33.76 -7.12 -1.08
N THR A 127 33.16 -6.89 0.09
CA THR A 127 33.92 -6.42 1.26
C THR A 127 34.91 -7.46 1.77
N VAL A 128 34.60 -8.76 1.65
CA VAL A 128 35.51 -9.83 2.05
C VAL A 128 36.73 -9.89 1.13
N LEU A 129 36.52 -9.67 -0.16
CA LEU A 129 37.55 -9.72 -1.19
C LEU A 129 38.42 -8.45 -1.23
N LEU A 130 37.80 -7.27 -1.13
CA LEU A 130 38.49 -5.99 -1.31
C LEU A 130 39.05 -5.39 -0.01
N LEU A 131 38.46 -5.71 1.15
CA LEU A 131 38.86 -5.10 2.42
C LEU A 131 39.61 -6.09 3.33
N PRO A 132 40.78 -5.70 3.86
CA PRO A 132 41.49 -6.48 4.87
C PRO A 132 40.60 -6.77 6.08
N GLU A 133 40.77 -7.94 6.68
CA GLU A 133 39.95 -8.41 7.80
C GLU A 133 39.94 -7.44 9.00
N LYS A 134 41.08 -6.77 9.24
CA LYS A 134 41.24 -5.75 10.28
C LYS A 134 40.30 -4.55 10.12
N TRP A 135 39.97 -4.20 8.87
CA TRP A 135 39.05 -3.12 8.53
C TRP A 135 37.58 -3.57 8.57
N ARG A 136 37.29 -4.84 8.19
CA ARG A 136 35.94 -5.43 8.24
C ARG A 136 35.36 -5.63 9.64
N ARG A 137 36.21 -6.00 10.60
CA ARG A 137 35.80 -6.26 12.00
C ARG A 137 35.79 -5.00 12.89
N GLY A 138 36.28 -3.86 12.38
CA GLY A 138 36.41 -2.62 13.17
C GLY A 138 37.38 -2.74 14.35
N THR A 139 38.16 -3.82 14.43
CA THR A 139 39.13 -4.12 15.49
C THR A 139 40.51 -3.70 15.02
N ILE A 140 40.82 -2.40 15.12
CA ILE A 140 42.21 -1.96 15.11
C ILE A 140 42.80 -2.41 16.46
N VAL A 141 43.58 -3.48 16.46
CA VAL A 141 44.34 -3.92 17.64
C VAL A 141 45.47 -2.91 17.85
N VAL A 142 45.20 -1.89 18.67
CA VAL A 142 46.23 -0.96 19.16
C VAL A 142 46.79 -1.52 20.46
N ASN A 143 48.11 -1.71 20.49
CA ASN A 143 48.85 -2.00 21.70
C ASN A 143 48.93 -0.71 22.55
N GLU A 144 47.89 -0.40 23.33
CA GLU A 144 47.86 0.83 24.13
C GLU A 144 48.60 0.66 25.46
N LYS A 145 49.78 1.29 25.59
CA LYS A 145 50.26 1.79 26.89
C LYS A 145 49.25 2.84 27.39
N ARG A 146 48.74 2.64 28.62
CA ARG A 146 47.91 3.53 29.47
C ARG A 146 47.14 4.62 28.69
N SER A 147 45.83 4.43 28.46
CA SER A 147 44.99 5.39 27.73
C SER A 147 45.12 6.81 28.32
N SER A 148 45.82 7.71 27.62
CA SER A 148 45.91 9.12 28.02
C SER A 148 44.52 9.77 27.98
N TRP A 149 44.26 10.72 28.87
CA TRP A 149 43.02 11.51 28.89
C TRP A 149 42.72 12.17 27.53
N ILE A 150 43.77 12.47 26.77
CA ILE A 150 43.72 12.99 25.39
C ILE A 150 43.05 11.98 24.43
N ASN A 151 43.33 10.67 24.58
CA ASN A 151 42.73 9.62 23.75
C ASN A 151 41.23 9.43 24.06
N ARG A 152 40.83 9.68 25.30
CA ARG A 152 39.42 9.65 25.71
C ARG A 152 38.65 10.86 25.18
N LEU A 153 39.25 12.05 25.21
CA LEU A 153 38.67 13.25 24.60
C LEU A 153 38.54 13.11 23.07
N ALA A 154 39.58 12.63 22.39
CA ALA A 154 39.52 12.34 20.96
C ALA A 154 38.48 11.25 20.63
N GLY A 155 38.32 10.24 21.50
CA GLY A 155 37.24 9.27 21.45
C GLY A 155 35.85 9.88 21.59
N GLY A 156 35.68 10.83 22.51
CA GLY A 156 34.44 11.60 22.65
C GLY A 156 34.11 12.43 21.42
N GLY A 157 35.12 13.04 20.78
CA GLY A 157 34.94 13.77 19.51
C GLY A 157 34.49 12.87 18.35
N ILE A 158 35.04 11.66 18.23
CA ILE A 158 34.56 10.67 17.26
C ILE A 158 33.16 10.16 17.64
N GLY A 159 32.87 10.07 18.93
CA GLY A 159 31.54 9.78 19.46
C GLY A 159 30.50 10.84 19.08
N LEU A 160 30.85 12.12 19.14
CA LEU A 160 30.02 13.24 18.68
C LEU A 160 29.71 13.11 17.18
N LEU A 161 30.73 12.85 16.36
CA LEU A 161 30.56 12.66 14.91
C LEU A 161 29.62 11.48 14.60
N ASN A 162 29.81 10.34 15.29
CA ASN A 162 28.92 9.19 15.19
C ASN A 162 27.48 9.53 15.59
N GLY A 163 27.32 10.27 16.68
CA GLY A 163 26.03 10.74 17.16
C GLY A 163 25.32 11.60 16.12
N ALA A 164 26.04 12.52 15.48
CA ALA A 164 25.52 13.36 14.41
C ALA A 164 25.06 12.54 13.20
N ILE A 165 25.87 11.57 12.73
CA ILE A 165 25.50 10.70 11.60
C ILE A 165 24.24 9.89 11.93
N ARG A 166 24.16 9.29 13.12
CA ARG A 166 22.96 8.54 13.56
C ARG A 166 21.74 9.44 13.65
N SER A 167 21.92 10.67 14.10
CA SER A 167 20.84 11.66 14.20
C SER A 167 20.28 12.02 12.82
N VAL A 168 21.15 12.19 11.80
CA VAL A 168 20.72 12.42 10.41
C VAL A 168 19.93 11.23 9.86
N ILE A 169 20.34 9.99 10.15
CA ILE A 169 19.59 8.80 9.72
C ILE A 169 18.21 8.74 10.38
N VAL A 170 18.13 8.98 11.69
CA VAL A 170 16.83 9.01 12.40
C VAL A 170 15.93 10.08 11.83
N ILE A 171 16.47 11.27 11.54
CA ILE A 171 15.71 12.37 10.93
C ILE A 171 15.25 12.01 9.51
N LEU A 172 16.07 11.32 8.72
CA LEU A 172 15.69 10.83 7.39
C LEU A 172 14.57 9.78 7.46
N ILE A 173 14.61 8.87 8.43
CA ILE A 173 13.54 7.89 8.65
C ILE A 173 12.25 8.59 9.07
N LEU A 174 12.33 9.53 10.02
CA LEU A 174 11.18 10.34 10.43
C LEU A 174 10.60 11.13 9.26
N PHE A 175 11.45 11.65 8.38
CA PHE A 175 11.04 12.32 7.15
C PHE A 175 10.25 11.40 6.21
N ILE A 176 10.74 10.18 5.97
CA ILE A 176 10.01 9.19 5.17
C ILE A 176 8.67 8.85 5.82
N VAL A 177 8.63 8.61 7.13
CA VAL A 177 7.39 8.26 7.85
C VAL A 177 6.36 9.39 7.79
N VAL A 178 6.78 10.63 8.04
CA VAL A 178 5.93 11.83 7.95
C VAL A 178 5.42 12.03 6.52
N SER A 179 6.27 11.86 5.51
CA SER A 179 5.88 11.98 4.11
C SER A 179 4.89 10.91 3.65
N LEU A 180 4.96 9.69 4.21
CA LEU A 180 4.05 8.59 3.87
C LEU A 180 2.72 8.66 4.63
N TYR A 181 2.70 9.23 5.84
CA TYR A 181 1.52 9.25 6.71
C TYR A 181 1.24 10.65 7.28
N PRO A 182 0.88 11.63 6.43
CA PRO A 182 0.76 13.04 6.83
C PRO A 182 -0.35 13.31 7.87
N SER A 183 -1.37 12.46 7.95
CA SER A 183 -2.57 12.67 8.77
C SER A 183 -2.51 12.09 10.20
N THR A 184 -1.36 11.58 10.63
CA THR A 184 -1.23 10.95 11.96
C THR A 184 -0.87 11.95 13.06
N THR A 185 -1.27 11.67 14.30
CA THR A 185 -0.87 12.46 15.47
C THR A 185 0.63 12.48 15.69
N VAL A 186 1.33 11.39 15.33
CA VAL A 186 2.80 11.29 15.36
C VAL A 186 3.43 12.30 14.42
N THR A 187 2.85 12.50 13.23
CA THR A 187 3.34 13.50 12.25
C THR A 187 3.28 14.91 12.82
N ALA A 188 2.18 15.29 13.46
CA ALA A 188 2.05 16.60 14.10
C ALA A 188 3.14 16.85 15.18
N TYR A 189 3.48 15.83 15.97
CA TYR A 189 4.55 15.93 16.97
C TYR A 189 5.96 16.02 16.36
N VAL A 190 6.20 15.33 15.24
CA VAL A 190 7.50 15.35 14.55
C VAL A 190 7.71 16.67 13.82
N GLU A 191 6.70 17.16 13.10
CA GLU A 191 6.77 18.43 12.37
C GLU A 191 6.80 19.65 13.28
N GLY A 192 6.23 19.56 14.49
CA GLY A 192 6.34 20.59 15.52
C GLY A 192 7.74 20.75 16.12
N SER A 193 8.68 19.84 15.82
CA SER A 193 10.04 19.91 16.35
C SER A 193 10.93 20.85 15.52
N SER A 194 11.45 21.90 16.16
CA SER A 194 12.34 22.89 15.53
C SER A 194 13.62 22.25 14.97
N LEU A 195 14.21 21.29 15.69
CA LEU A 195 15.42 20.58 15.28
C LEU A 195 15.18 19.70 14.05
N TYR A 196 14.03 19.04 13.98
CA TYR A 196 13.62 18.25 12.82
C TYR A 196 13.44 19.16 11.59
N GLN A 197 12.64 20.23 11.71
CA GLN A 197 12.38 21.16 10.60
C GLN A 197 13.66 21.81 10.07
N LYS A 198 14.56 22.22 10.97
CA LYS A 198 15.85 22.80 10.61
C LYS A 198 16.77 21.79 9.93
N SER A 199 16.78 20.54 10.39
CA SER A 199 17.58 19.47 9.79
C SER A 199 17.05 19.06 8.42
N VAL A 200 15.73 19.00 8.27
CA VAL A 200 15.07 18.72 6.99
C VAL A 200 15.38 19.83 5.98
N SER A 201 15.26 21.10 6.36
CA SER A 201 15.49 22.23 5.45
C SER A 201 16.97 22.42 5.07
N THR A 202 17.89 22.17 5.99
CA THR A 202 19.32 22.44 5.81
C THR A 202 20.10 21.26 5.23
N VAL A 203 19.73 20.03 5.61
CA VAL A 203 20.48 18.82 5.25
C VAL A 203 19.71 17.96 4.26
N ILE A 204 18.45 17.64 4.54
CA ILE A 204 17.71 16.65 3.74
C ILE A 204 17.26 17.25 2.39
N LYS A 205 16.53 18.38 2.39
CA LYS A 205 15.98 19.00 1.17
C LYS A 205 17.03 19.27 0.08
N PRO A 206 18.23 19.82 0.39
CA PRO A 206 19.27 20.02 -0.63
C PRO A 206 19.85 18.71 -1.17
N LEU A 207 19.91 17.65 -0.35
CA LEU A 207 20.43 16.34 -0.73
C LEU A 207 19.42 15.52 -1.55
N THR A 208 18.12 15.66 -1.27
CA THR A 208 17.06 14.88 -1.93
C THR A 208 16.55 15.50 -3.24
N GLY A 209 16.86 16.78 -3.50
CA GLY A 209 16.43 17.49 -4.72
C GLY A 209 14.91 17.38 -4.96
N SER A 210 14.49 17.41 -6.23
CA SER A 210 13.10 17.14 -6.63
C SER A 210 12.78 15.63 -6.64
N PHE A 211 13.78 14.75 -6.55
CA PHE A 211 13.61 13.30 -6.68
C PHE A 211 12.60 12.71 -5.69
N VAL A 212 12.63 13.14 -4.42
CA VAL A 212 11.65 12.68 -3.42
C VAL A 212 10.27 13.31 -3.66
N ALA A 213 10.21 14.59 -4.01
CA ALA A 213 8.95 15.30 -4.28
C ALA A 213 8.23 14.75 -5.52
N ASP A 214 8.98 14.30 -6.53
CA ASP A 214 8.44 13.84 -7.80
C ASP A 214 8.17 12.32 -7.80
N THR A 215 9.01 11.52 -7.13
CA THR A 215 8.97 10.04 -7.24
C THR A 215 8.13 9.38 -6.17
N LEU A 216 8.12 9.89 -4.93
CA LEU A 216 7.32 9.29 -3.86
C LEU A 216 5.81 9.34 -4.15
N PRO A 217 5.23 10.48 -4.55
CA PRO A 217 3.80 10.57 -4.84
C PRO A 217 3.36 9.67 -5.99
N VAL A 218 4.22 9.45 -6.99
CA VAL A 218 3.95 8.55 -8.12
C VAL A 218 4.00 7.09 -7.69
N PHE A 219 4.97 6.71 -6.85
CA PHE A 219 5.05 5.37 -6.30
C PHE A 219 3.87 5.07 -5.35
N THR A 220 3.51 6.00 -4.47
CA THR A 220 2.36 5.84 -3.57
C THR A 220 1.06 5.81 -4.34
N SER A 221 0.85 6.69 -5.33
CA SER A 221 -0.35 6.67 -6.19
C SER A 221 -0.46 5.40 -7.02
N ALA A 222 0.66 4.88 -7.55
CA ALA A 222 0.67 3.62 -8.31
C ALA A 222 0.37 2.41 -7.42
N VAL A 223 0.92 2.37 -6.20
CA VAL A 223 0.66 1.32 -5.21
C VAL A 223 -0.77 1.42 -4.66
N GLU A 224 -1.29 2.62 -4.43
CA GLU A 224 -2.68 2.87 -4.00
C GLU A 224 -3.68 2.46 -5.08
N LYS A 225 -3.40 2.80 -6.35
CA LYS A 225 -4.22 2.38 -7.49
C LYS A 225 -4.22 0.85 -7.67
N GLU A 226 -3.09 0.18 -7.48
CA GLU A 226 -3.01 -1.29 -7.51
C GLU A 226 -3.66 -1.93 -6.28
N LEU A 227 -3.53 -1.38 -5.08
CA LEU A 227 -4.23 -1.84 -3.88
C LEU A 227 -5.74 -1.71 -4.03
N THR A 228 -6.21 -0.57 -4.51
CA THR A 228 -7.62 -0.33 -4.85
C THR A 228 -8.08 -1.31 -5.93
N GLY A 229 -7.24 -1.53 -6.96
CA GLY A 229 -7.47 -2.53 -8.01
C GLY A 229 -7.47 -3.99 -7.52
N ILE A 230 -6.78 -4.31 -6.43
CA ILE A 230 -6.81 -5.63 -5.77
C ILE A 230 -8.11 -5.80 -4.98
N PHE A 231 -8.56 -4.77 -4.26
CA PHE A 231 -9.86 -4.80 -3.58
C PHE A 231 -11.02 -4.87 -4.57
N GLN A 232 -10.90 -4.16 -5.70
CA GLN A 232 -11.85 -4.21 -6.80
C GLN A 232 -11.90 -5.60 -7.47
N ARG A 233 -10.74 -6.21 -7.78
CA ARG A 233 -10.66 -7.56 -8.39
C ARG A 233 -11.07 -8.70 -7.46
N LYS A 234 -11.01 -8.52 -6.13
CA LYS A 234 -11.58 -9.48 -5.17
C LYS A 234 -13.09 -9.66 -5.42
N TYR A 235 -13.79 -8.63 -5.86
CA TYR A 235 -15.23 -8.70 -6.15
C TYR A 235 -15.54 -9.61 -7.35
N ASP A 236 -14.73 -9.59 -8.41
CA ASP A 236 -14.97 -10.41 -9.62
C ASP A 236 -14.69 -11.90 -9.45
N VAL A 237 -13.81 -12.29 -8.53
CA VAL A 237 -13.47 -13.69 -8.28
C VAL A 237 -14.44 -14.34 -7.29
N VAL A 238 -14.87 -13.59 -6.27
CA VAL A 238 -15.81 -14.07 -5.25
C VAL A 238 -17.24 -14.20 -5.80
N ASP A 239 -17.64 -13.36 -6.76
CA ASP A 239 -19.00 -13.36 -7.33
C ASP A 239 -19.19 -14.37 -8.49
N ARG A 240 -18.17 -15.17 -8.83
CA ARG A 240 -18.28 -16.24 -9.85
C ARG A 240 -18.94 -17.51 -9.35
N SER A 241 -18.82 -17.82 -8.06
CA SER A 241 -19.55 -18.93 -7.44
C SER A 241 -20.91 -18.43 -6.99
N ILE A 242 -21.91 -18.54 -7.86
CA ILE A 242 -23.28 -18.10 -7.58
C ILE A 242 -23.95 -19.10 -6.63
N PRO A 243 -24.42 -18.67 -5.45
CA PRO A 243 -25.20 -19.52 -4.55
C PRO A 243 -26.52 -19.97 -5.20
N SER A 244 -26.89 -21.24 -5.02
CA SER A 244 -28.06 -21.82 -5.68
C SER A 244 -29.38 -21.15 -5.28
N ASP A 245 -29.49 -20.62 -4.05
CA ASP A 245 -30.67 -19.91 -3.58
C ASP A 245 -30.88 -18.55 -4.26
N ILE A 246 -29.79 -17.84 -4.58
CA ILE A 246 -29.83 -16.60 -5.35
C ILE A 246 -30.20 -16.88 -6.81
N GLU A 247 -29.64 -17.95 -7.39
CA GLU A 247 -29.96 -18.40 -8.74
C GLU A 247 -31.44 -18.77 -8.89
N ASP A 248 -31.98 -19.59 -7.96
CA ASP A 248 -33.39 -20.00 -7.96
C ASP A 248 -34.33 -18.79 -7.83
N ALA A 249 -33.98 -17.83 -6.96
CA ALA A 249 -34.74 -16.61 -6.79
C ALA A 249 -34.72 -15.76 -8.07
N ALA A 250 -33.54 -15.59 -8.69
CA ALA A 250 -33.40 -14.86 -9.94
C ALA A 250 -34.21 -15.52 -11.06
N ALA A 251 -34.16 -16.86 -11.19
CA ALA A 251 -34.94 -17.63 -12.14
C ALA A 251 -36.45 -17.40 -11.98
N ALA A 252 -36.96 -17.45 -10.75
CA ALA A 252 -38.36 -17.19 -10.45
C ALA A 252 -38.80 -15.75 -10.79
N ILE A 253 -37.90 -14.77 -10.62
CA ILE A 253 -38.18 -13.36 -10.94
C ILE A 253 -38.23 -13.16 -12.46
N VAL A 254 -37.20 -13.63 -13.19
CA VAL A 254 -37.07 -13.41 -14.64
C VAL A 254 -38.05 -14.23 -15.47
N ALA A 255 -38.68 -15.27 -14.89
CA ALA A 255 -39.70 -16.08 -15.57
C ALA A 255 -40.91 -15.26 -16.09
N LYS A 256 -41.12 -14.04 -15.57
CA LYS A 256 -42.17 -13.11 -16.03
C LYS A 256 -41.75 -12.27 -17.23
N GLY A 257 -40.45 -12.21 -17.54
CA GLY A 257 -39.87 -11.41 -18.61
C GLY A 257 -39.54 -12.26 -19.84
N THR A 258 -39.72 -11.68 -21.02
CA THR A 258 -39.47 -12.34 -22.31
C THR A 258 -38.17 -11.85 -22.96
N SER A 259 -37.88 -10.55 -22.91
CA SER A 259 -36.64 -9.94 -23.43
C SER A 259 -35.57 -9.77 -22.34
N THR A 260 -34.30 -9.66 -22.74
CA THR A 260 -33.18 -9.38 -21.82
C THR A 260 -33.43 -8.11 -21.00
N GLU A 261 -33.94 -7.05 -21.64
CA GLU A 261 -34.29 -5.80 -20.95
C GLU A 261 -35.38 -6.01 -19.90
N SER A 262 -36.45 -6.75 -20.24
CA SER A 262 -37.55 -7.02 -19.28
C SER A 262 -37.07 -7.84 -18.08
N LYS A 263 -36.18 -8.82 -18.31
CA LYS A 263 -35.59 -9.62 -17.23
C LYS A 263 -34.66 -8.77 -16.35
N ALA A 264 -33.81 -7.94 -16.97
CA ALA A 264 -32.92 -7.02 -16.27
C ALA A 264 -33.71 -6.01 -15.42
N ARG A 265 -34.84 -5.51 -15.93
CA ARG A 265 -35.75 -4.61 -15.20
C ARG A 265 -36.44 -5.29 -14.03
N LEU A 266 -36.93 -6.53 -14.20
CA LEU A 266 -37.54 -7.29 -13.10
C LEU A 266 -36.58 -7.54 -11.94
N LEU A 267 -35.31 -7.86 -12.25
CA LEU A 267 -34.27 -7.98 -11.23
C LEU A 267 -33.97 -6.64 -10.54
N TYR A 268 -33.94 -5.55 -11.31
CA TYR A 268 -33.68 -4.20 -10.80
C TYR A 268 -34.77 -3.77 -9.81
N GLU A 269 -36.03 -3.96 -10.19
CA GLU A 269 -37.19 -3.67 -9.35
C GLU A 269 -37.20 -4.53 -8.09
N TRP A 270 -36.83 -5.81 -8.23
CA TRP A 270 -36.79 -6.71 -7.08
C TRP A 270 -35.70 -6.31 -6.08
N VAL A 271 -34.47 -6.07 -6.53
CA VAL A 271 -33.37 -5.65 -5.63
C VAL A 271 -33.71 -4.32 -4.98
N GLY A 272 -34.16 -3.34 -5.78
CA GLY A 272 -34.50 -2.00 -5.30
C GLY A 272 -35.69 -1.95 -4.34
N SER A 273 -36.63 -2.90 -4.42
CA SER A 273 -37.79 -2.97 -3.52
C SER A 273 -37.60 -3.90 -2.31
N ARG A 274 -36.61 -4.80 -2.34
CA ARG A 274 -36.41 -5.82 -1.30
C ARG A 274 -35.18 -5.61 -0.44
N VAL A 275 -34.23 -4.79 -0.85
CA VAL A 275 -33.06 -4.44 -0.03
C VAL A 275 -33.28 -3.07 0.60
N THR A 276 -32.94 -2.92 1.88
CA THR A 276 -32.98 -1.67 2.63
C THR A 276 -31.58 -1.11 2.83
N TYR A 277 -31.43 0.21 2.66
CA TYR A 277 -30.14 0.87 2.80
C TYR A 277 -29.64 0.82 4.25
N ASP A 278 -28.42 0.33 4.46
CA ASP A 278 -27.82 0.18 5.79
C ASP A 278 -26.94 1.39 6.17
N TYR A 279 -27.58 2.42 6.72
CA TYR A 279 -26.90 3.61 7.24
C TYR A 279 -25.91 3.30 8.38
N SER A 280 -26.10 2.21 9.12
CA SER A 280 -25.20 1.84 10.21
C SER A 280 -23.86 1.32 9.69
N LYS A 281 -23.87 0.64 8.53
CA LYS A 281 -22.66 0.21 7.82
C LYS A 281 -21.85 1.42 7.34
N VAL A 282 -22.52 2.46 6.84
CA VAL A 282 -21.90 3.75 6.47
C VAL A 282 -21.31 4.45 7.69
N GLU A 283 -22.09 4.59 8.76
CA GLU A 283 -21.64 5.26 9.99
C GLU A 283 -20.42 4.58 10.61
N ASN A 284 -20.42 3.25 10.66
CA ASN A 284 -19.29 2.46 11.15
C ASN A 284 -18.02 2.71 10.32
N TYR A 285 -18.15 2.83 9.00
CA TYR A 285 -17.01 3.13 8.14
C TYR A 285 -16.54 4.58 8.32
N GLU A 286 -17.43 5.56 8.17
CA GLU A 286 -17.08 6.98 8.18
C GLU A 286 -16.61 7.49 9.54
N GLN A 287 -17.27 7.07 10.63
CA GLN A 287 -16.98 7.58 11.97
C GLN A 287 -15.99 6.70 12.75
N ARG A 288 -15.95 5.39 12.46
CA ARG A 288 -15.17 4.42 13.26
C ARG A 288 -14.10 3.69 12.46
N GLY A 289 -14.04 3.87 11.14
CA GLY A 289 -13.11 3.16 10.25
C GLY A 289 -13.33 1.66 10.22
N ILE A 290 -14.50 1.17 10.62
CA ILE A 290 -14.82 -0.26 10.67
C ILE A 290 -15.39 -0.65 9.31
N TRP A 291 -14.59 -1.38 8.53
CA TRP A 291 -15.03 -1.95 7.27
C TRP A 291 -15.77 -3.26 7.49
N HIS A 292 -16.94 -3.39 6.87
CA HIS A 292 -17.74 -4.61 6.83
C HIS A 292 -17.71 -5.17 5.42
N GLU A 293 -17.62 -6.48 5.26
CA GLU A 293 -17.60 -7.09 3.94
C GLU A 293 -18.91 -6.89 3.18
N GLN A 294 -18.85 -6.72 1.85
CA GLN A 294 -20.02 -6.44 1.03
C GLN A 294 -20.51 -7.66 0.25
N ASN A 295 -20.90 -8.73 0.96
CA ASN A 295 -21.22 -10.03 0.37
C ASN A 295 -22.65 -10.09 -0.24
N PRO A 296 -22.83 -10.51 -1.51
CA PRO A 296 -24.15 -10.77 -2.09
C PRO A 296 -25.01 -11.75 -1.31
N GLU A 297 -24.43 -12.83 -0.76
CA GLU A 297 -25.14 -13.81 0.08
C GLU A 297 -25.72 -13.16 1.34
N GLU A 298 -24.91 -12.36 2.02
CA GLU A 298 -25.34 -11.64 3.22
C GLU A 298 -26.42 -10.62 2.89
N THR A 299 -26.26 -9.89 1.78
CA THR A 299 -27.26 -8.91 1.31
C THR A 299 -28.58 -9.60 0.95
N PHE A 300 -28.51 -10.77 0.31
CA PHE A 300 -29.67 -11.58 -0.01
C PHE A 300 -30.35 -12.11 1.25
N ALA A 301 -29.60 -12.63 2.22
CA ALA A 301 -30.14 -13.17 3.46
C ALA A 301 -30.75 -12.08 4.37
N THR A 302 -30.02 -10.98 4.57
CA THR A 302 -30.37 -9.92 5.54
C THR A 302 -31.30 -8.85 4.95
N ARG A 303 -31.37 -8.75 3.61
CA ARG A 303 -32.08 -7.70 2.89
C ARG A 303 -31.56 -6.29 3.24
N LYS A 304 -30.29 -6.16 3.60
CA LYS A 304 -29.65 -4.90 3.98
C LYS A 304 -28.29 -4.73 3.31
N GLY A 305 -27.95 -3.50 2.94
CA GLY A 305 -26.65 -3.20 2.34
C GLY A 305 -26.49 -1.73 1.97
N VAL A 306 -25.31 -1.36 1.47
CA VAL A 306 -25.03 -0.03 0.88
C VAL A 306 -24.91 -0.15 -0.65
N CYS A 307 -24.64 0.95 -1.38
CA CYS A 307 -24.68 0.97 -2.85
C CYS A 307 -23.95 -0.18 -3.55
N ILE A 308 -22.75 -0.55 -3.09
CA ILE A 308 -22.00 -1.68 -3.66
C ILE A 308 -22.62 -3.05 -3.34
N ASP A 309 -23.28 -3.21 -2.18
CA ASP A 309 -24.02 -4.44 -1.84
C ASP A 309 -25.21 -4.65 -2.81
N TYR A 310 -25.94 -3.58 -3.11
CA TYR A 310 -27.02 -3.59 -4.10
C TYR A 310 -26.49 -3.96 -5.49
N ALA A 311 -25.42 -3.30 -5.92
CA ALA A 311 -24.86 -3.48 -7.26
C ALA A 311 -24.29 -4.90 -7.45
N ARG A 312 -23.63 -5.46 -6.43
CA ARG A 312 -23.10 -6.83 -6.48
C ARG A 312 -24.22 -7.87 -6.43
N LEU A 313 -25.22 -7.71 -5.56
CA LEU A 313 -26.37 -8.62 -5.54
C LEU A 313 -27.10 -8.64 -6.88
N TYR A 314 -27.34 -7.47 -7.47
CA TYR A 314 -27.92 -7.36 -8.81
C TYR A 314 -27.08 -8.08 -9.86
N ALA A 315 -25.76 -7.85 -9.86
CA ALA A 315 -24.85 -8.47 -10.82
C ALA A 315 -24.85 -10.00 -10.71
N VAL A 316 -24.80 -10.56 -9.49
CA VAL A 316 -24.87 -12.01 -9.27
C VAL A 316 -26.19 -12.59 -9.79
N MET A 317 -27.32 -11.96 -9.46
CA MET A 317 -28.63 -12.39 -9.94
C MET A 317 -28.73 -12.34 -11.47
N ALA A 318 -28.27 -11.25 -12.10
CA ALA A 318 -28.32 -11.10 -13.56
C ALA A 318 -27.38 -12.09 -14.28
N ARG A 319 -26.15 -12.28 -13.79
CA ARG A 319 -25.19 -13.28 -14.32
C ARG A 319 -25.76 -14.70 -14.25
N SER A 320 -26.45 -15.05 -13.16
CA SER A 320 -27.09 -16.37 -13.01
C SER A 320 -28.14 -16.67 -14.09
N GLN A 321 -28.72 -15.62 -14.68
CA GLN A 321 -29.75 -15.72 -15.71
C GLN A 321 -29.20 -15.46 -17.13
N GLY A 322 -27.87 -15.48 -17.28
CA GLY A 322 -27.19 -15.28 -18.56
C GLY A 322 -27.27 -13.84 -19.08
N ILE A 323 -27.52 -12.85 -18.21
CA ILE A 323 -27.53 -11.44 -18.57
C ILE A 323 -26.13 -10.87 -18.35
N ASP A 324 -25.55 -10.34 -19.42
CA ASP A 324 -24.26 -9.63 -19.36
C ASP A 324 -24.41 -8.35 -18.55
N VAL A 325 -23.69 -8.28 -17.43
CA VAL A 325 -23.76 -7.19 -16.45
C VAL A 325 -22.39 -6.88 -15.88
N ARG A 326 -22.14 -5.58 -15.66
CA ARG A 326 -20.93 -5.06 -15.04
C ARG A 326 -21.30 -4.23 -13.83
N VAL A 327 -20.44 -4.25 -12.81
CA VAL A 327 -20.58 -3.35 -11.66
C VAL A 327 -19.75 -2.12 -11.96
N VAL A 328 -20.33 -0.93 -11.79
CA VAL A 328 -19.63 0.33 -12.06
C VAL A 328 -19.43 1.04 -10.73
N THR A 329 -18.23 1.58 -10.53
CA THR A 329 -17.89 2.41 -9.37
C THR A 329 -17.47 3.80 -9.84
N GLY A 330 -17.83 4.80 -9.05
CA GLY A 330 -17.54 6.19 -9.36
C GLY A 330 -18.15 7.14 -8.35
N LEU A 331 -18.69 8.26 -8.83
CA LEU A 331 -19.27 9.30 -7.99
C LEU A 331 -20.77 9.47 -8.27
N GLY A 332 -21.59 9.45 -7.21
CA GLY A 332 -23.02 9.69 -7.25
C GLY A 332 -23.38 11.05 -6.65
N TYR A 333 -24.36 11.74 -7.24
CA TYR A 333 -24.87 13.02 -6.73
C TYR A 333 -25.42 12.89 -5.30
N ASN A 334 -25.02 13.80 -4.41
CA ASN A 334 -25.38 13.74 -2.98
C ASN A 334 -26.64 14.53 -2.60
N GLY A 335 -27.37 15.09 -3.57
CA GLY A 335 -28.56 15.90 -3.31
C GLY A 335 -28.30 17.36 -2.91
N GLN A 336 -27.04 17.74 -2.62
CA GLN A 336 -26.65 19.03 -2.04
C GLN A 336 -25.67 19.82 -2.93
N GLY A 337 -25.62 19.52 -4.24
CA GLY A 337 -24.69 20.16 -5.17
C GLY A 337 -23.29 19.53 -5.21
N GLY A 338 -23.07 18.41 -4.51
CA GLY A 338 -21.80 17.67 -4.50
C GLY A 338 -21.97 16.22 -4.96
N TYR A 339 -20.85 15.48 -4.91
CA TYR A 339 -20.81 14.06 -5.26
C TYR A 339 -20.08 13.27 -4.18
N GLY A 340 -20.49 12.02 -3.98
CA GLY A 340 -19.84 11.07 -3.07
C GLY A 340 -19.56 9.74 -3.76
N PRO A 341 -18.71 8.86 -3.18
CA PRO A 341 -18.45 7.53 -3.72
C PRO A 341 -19.76 6.74 -3.89
N HIS A 342 -19.93 6.11 -5.05
CA HIS A 342 -21.15 5.38 -5.38
C HIS A 342 -20.86 4.19 -6.30
N ALA A 343 -21.78 3.23 -6.32
CA ALA A 343 -21.71 2.04 -7.15
C ALA A 343 -23.08 1.68 -7.72
N TRP A 344 -23.12 1.26 -8.98
CA TRP A 344 -24.32 0.92 -9.75
C TRP A 344 -24.00 -0.16 -10.79
N ASN A 345 -24.89 -0.42 -11.74
CA ASN A 345 -24.70 -1.45 -12.76
C ASN A 345 -24.86 -0.93 -14.19
N GLN A 346 -24.28 -1.67 -15.14
CA GLN A 346 -24.63 -1.59 -16.54
C GLN A 346 -24.98 -2.98 -17.05
N VAL A 347 -26.04 -3.10 -17.83
CA VAL A 347 -26.44 -4.36 -18.49
C VAL A 347 -26.32 -4.22 -19.99
N TYR A 348 -25.82 -5.26 -20.65
CA TYR A 348 -25.78 -5.29 -22.11
C TYR A 348 -27.13 -5.78 -22.64
N LEU A 349 -27.72 -4.99 -23.54
CA LEU A 349 -28.93 -5.34 -24.27
C LEU A 349 -28.54 -5.78 -25.68
N PRO A 350 -28.65 -7.09 -26.01
CA PRO A 350 -28.25 -7.61 -27.33
C PRO A 350 -29.07 -7.01 -28.47
N ASP A 351 -30.37 -6.78 -28.26
CA ASP A 351 -31.29 -6.27 -29.30
C ASP A 351 -30.91 -4.86 -29.80
N SER A 352 -30.26 -4.06 -28.94
CA SER A 352 -29.80 -2.70 -29.27
C SER A 352 -28.28 -2.56 -29.30
N GLU A 353 -27.55 -3.65 -29.07
CA GLU A 353 -26.08 -3.71 -28.93
C GLU A 353 -25.48 -2.65 -27.98
N GLN A 354 -26.17 -2.36 -26.87
CA GLN A 354 -25.81 -1.25 -25.98
C GLN A 354 -25.69 -1.66 -24.52
N TRP A 355 -24.75 -1.03 -23.82
CA TRP A 355 -24.68 -1.05 -22.36
C TRP A 355 -25.62 0.01 -21.80
N VAL A 356 -26.59 -0.42 -21.01
CA VAL A 356 -27.61 0.41 -20.41
C VAL A 356 -27.34 0.54 -18.91
N PRO A 357 -27.24 1.77 -18.37
CA PRO A 357 -27.01 1.98 -16.95
C PRO A 357 -28.29 1.76 -16.13
N LEU A 358 -28.12 1.25 -14.91
CA LEU A 358 -29.18 1.17 -13.92
C LEU A 358 -28.62 1.25 -12.49
N ASP A 359 -29.39 1.81 -11.55
CA ASP A 359 -29.01 1.89 -10.14
C ASP A 359 -30.10 1.35 -9.19
N PRO A 360 -30.00 0.10 -8.72
CA PRO A 360 -30.97 -0.49 -7.81
C PRO A 360 -31.03 0.21 -6.44
N THR A 361 -29.96 0.90 -6.04
CA THR A 361 -29.89 1.64 -4.76
C THR A 361 -30.87 2.80 -4.75
N TRP A 362 -30.99 3.51 -5.87
CA TRP A 362 -31.85 4.69 -6.00
C TRP A 362 -33.26 4.36 -6.49
N ALA A 363 -33.60 3.08 -6.70
CA ALA A 363 -34.92 2.66 -7.17
C ALA A 363 -36.08 3.13 -6.27
N SER A 364 -35.85 3.34 -4.98
CA SER A 364 -36.86 3.90 -4.07
C SER A 364 -37.13 5.39 -4.31
N ALA A 365 -36.22 6.10 -4.98
CA ALA A 365 -36.33 7.53 -5.30
C ALA A 365 -36.88 7.81 -6.70
N GLY A 366 -37.00 6.80 -7.56
CA GLY A 366 -37.53 6.93 -8.93
C GLY A 366 -37.13 5.76 -9.84
N ASP A 367 -37.52 5.84 -11.12
CA ASP A 367 -37.03 4.89 -12.12
C ASP A 367 -35.61 5.26 -12.57
N TRP A 368 -34.65 4.48 -12.09
CA TRP A 368 -33.23 4.59 -12.41
C TRP A 368 -32.76 3.49 -13.34
N PHE A 369 -33.66 2.84 -14.08
CA PHE A 369 -33.31 1.95 -15.17
C PHE A 369 -33.29 2.71 -16.51
N ASN A 370 -32.08 2.95 -17.04
CA ASN A 370 -31.84 3.73 -18.26
C ASN A 370 -32.49 5.13 -18.31
N PRO A 371 -32.49 5.94 -17.23
CA PRO A 371 -33.11 7.24 -17.30
C PRO A 371 -32.31 8.19 -18.22
N PRO A 372 -32.97 9.17 -18.85
CA PRO A 372 -32.26 10.19 -19.59
C PRO A 372 -31.29 10.92 -18.66
N LYS A 373 -30.11 11.28 -19.18
CA LYS A 373 -29.08 12.05 -18.46
C LYS A 373 -28.51 11.35 -17.21
N PHE A 374 -28.48 10.01 -17.18
CA PHE A 374 -27.87 9.24 -16.09
C PHE A 374 -26.46 9.75 -15.69
N ALA A 375 -25.64 10.11 -16.68
CA ALA A 375 -24.28 10.62 -16.49
C ALA A 375 -24.18 11.99 -15.79
N GLU A 376 -25.27 12.78 -15.69
CA GLU A 376 -25.27 14.03 -14.92
C GLU A 376 -25.28 13.76 -13.40
N THR A 377 -25.69 12.57 -12.97
CA THR A 377 -25.78 12.19 -11.55
C THR A 377 -24.83 11.06 -11.16
N HIS A 378 -24.34 10.31 -12.14
CA HIS A 378 -23.42 9.18 -11.96
C HIS A 378 -22.18 9.37 -12.84
N ILE A 379 -21.06 9.73 -12.22
CA ILE A 379 -19.78 9.94 -12.90
C ILE A 379 -18.98 8.65 -12.79
N GLU A 380 -18.92 7.90 -13.90
CA GLU A 380 -18.16 6.66 -14.02
C GLU A 380 -16.66 6.90 -13.80
N GLN A 381 -16.02 6.05 -12.99
CA GLN A 381 -14.56 6.05 -12.80
C GLN A 381 -13.93 4.70 -13.11
N SER A 382 -14.61 3.60 -12.81
CA SER A 382 -14.11 2.24 -13.01
C SER A 382 -15.24 1.25 -13.21
N VAL A 383 -15.01 0.29 -14.10
CA VAL A 383 -15.92 -0.83 -14.39
C VAL A 383 -15.26 -2.12 -13.88
N LEU A 384 -16.03 -2.92 -13.16
CA LEU A 384 -15.70 -4.22 -12.58
C LEU A 384 -16.37 -5.33 -13.40
#